data_AF-A0AAV5W365-F1
#
_entry.id   AF-A0AAV5W365-F1
#
_cell.length_a   1.000
_cell.length_b   1.000
_cell.length_c   1.000
_cell.angle_alpha   90.00
_cell.angle_beta   90.00
_cell.angle_gamma   90.00
#
_symmetry.space_group_name_H-M   'P 1'
#
loop_
_entity.id
_entity.type
_entity.pdbx_description
1 polymer ?
#
loop_
_entity_poly.entity_id
_entity_poly.type
_entity_poly.pdbx_seq_one_letter_code
_entity_poly.pdbx_strand_id
1 'polypeptide(L)'
;MTTLEFGKGTKIDSCFWPSQTSDGTVFYMRGASVSSIGALFNGQKMAKNESWDGSIDCSQCFGGAFYFKTETNKIYTATFHPPKEIRIDFIRELEEGESCSKYMLLRKKMNGKEVIYRACDDPKNG
;
A
#
# COMPACT_ATOMS: atom_id res chain seq x y z
N MET A 1 5.11 16.13 11.57
CA MET A 1 5.98 15.71 10.46
C MET A 1 7.02 14.76 11.04
N THR A 2 7.11 13.53 10.53
CA THR A 2 8.01 12.49 11.06
C THR A 2 9.12 12.23 10.04
N THR A 3 10.36 12.24 10.51
CA THR A 3 11.54 11.81 9.73
C THR A 3 11.86 10.38 10.12
N LEU A 4 11.99 9.50 9.12
CA LEU A 4 12.47 8.14 9.33
C LEU A 4 13.93 8.05 8.93
N GLU A 5 14.76 7.49 9.81
CA GLU A 5 16.16 7.21 9.53
C GLU A 5 16.35 5.73 9.25
N PHE A 6 16.92 5.44 8.09
CA PHE A 6 17.36 4.11 7.67
C PHE A 6 18.89 4.10 7.61
N GLY A 7 19.49 2.92 7.72
CA GLY A 7 20.95 2.73 7.82
C GLY A 7 21.80 3.62 6.90
N LYS A 8 23.04 3.88 7.31
CA LYS A 8 23.98 4.83 6.67
C LYS A 8 23.42 6.26 6.48
N GLY A 9 22.52 6.70 7.37
CA GLY A 9 22.05 8.09 7.41
C GLY A 9 21.04 8.46 6.33
N THR A 10 20.34 7.47 5.73
CA THR A 10 19.28 7.74 4.75
C THR A 10 18.05 8.25 5.47
N LYS A 11 17.64 9.50 5.20
CA LYS A 11 16.46 10.11 5.83
C LYS A 11 15.28 10.21 4.85
N ILE A 12 14.09 9.91 5.34
CA ILE A 12 12.84 10.14 4.63
C ILE A 12 12.08 11.24 5.37
N ASP A 13 12.15 12.46 4.82
CA ASP A 13 11.40 13.59 5.33
C ASP A 13 9.94 13.54 4.87
N SER A 14 9.02 13.94 5.75
CA SER A 14 7.58 14.00 5.47
C SER A 14 6.97 12.65 5.08
N CYS A 15 7.35 11.61 5.82
CA CYS A 15 6.81 10.26 5.65
C CYS A 15 5.48 10.10 6.42
N PHE A 16 4.48 9.51 5.74
CA PHE A 16 3.28 8.97 6.36
C PHE A 16 3.25 7.45 6.17
N TRP A 17 2.92 6.74 7.26
CA TRP A 17 2.67 5.30 7.35
C TRP A 17 3.66 4.42 6.56
N PRO A 18 4.93 4.32 7.01
CA PRO A 18 5.88 3.40 6.40
C PRO A 18 5.43 1.95 6.60
N SER A 19 5.65 1.12 5.59
CA SER A 19 5.41 -0.32 5.67
C SER A 19 6.49 -1.08 4.90
N GLN A 20 6.91 -2.23 5.42
CA GLN A 20 8.03 -3.01 4.87
C GLN A 20 7.53 -4.34 4.29
N THR A 21 7.98 -4.67 3.09
CA THR A 21 7.79 -5.98 2.45
C THR A 21 8.80 -7.00 2.99
N SER A 22 8.53 -8.28 2.75
CA SER A 22 9.37 -9.39 3.24
C SER A 22 10.81 -9.40 2.70
N ASP A 23 11.06 -8.80 1.55
CA ASP A 23 12.39 -8.63 0.96
C ASP A 23 13.18 -7.45 1.55
N GLY A 24 12.57 -6.69 2.46
CA GLY A 24 13.16 -5.54 3.12
C GLY A 24 12.89 -4.20 2.43
N THR A 25 12.18 -4.17 1.30
CA THR A 25 11.76 -2.91 0.67
C THR A 25 10.80 -2.15 1.58
N VAL A 26 11.09 -0.86 1.83
CA VAL A 26 10.23 0.00 2.64
C VAL A 26 9.46 0.92 1.72
N PHE A 27 8.15 0.77 1.71
CA PHE A 27 7.23 1.71 1.08
C PHE A 27 6.81 2.79 2.07
N TYR A 28 6.61 3.99 1.56
CA TYR A 28 6.16 5.12 2.34
C TYR A 28 5.34 6.08 1.47
N MET A 29 4.46 6.83 2.11
CA MET A 29 3.69 7.88 1.45
C MET A 29 4.29 9.24 1.74
N ARG A 30 4.26 10.13 0.75
CA ARG A 30 4.78 11.49 0.86
C ARG A 30 3.79 12.51 0.30
N GLY A 31 3.74 13.67 0.95
CA GLY A 31 2.87 14.81 0.59
C GLY A 31 1.70 14.97 1.57
N ALA A 32 1.22 16.19 1.72
CA ALA A 32 0.12 16.52 2.65
C ALA A 32 -1.21 15.83 2.28
N SER A 33 -1.41 15.56 0.98
CA SER A 33 -2.54 14.81 0.44
C SER A 33 -2.19 13.38 0.01
N VAL A 34 -1.01 12.87 0.41
CA VAL A 34 -0.54 11.52 0.02
C VAL A 34 -0.54 11.33 -1.51
N SER A 35 -0.01 12.32 -2.24
CA SER A 35 0.04 12.31 -3.71
C SER A 35 1.24 11.57 -4.30
N SER A 36 2.02 10.85 -3.48
CA SER A 36 3.16 10.07 -3.96
C SER A 36 3.46 8.86 -3.09
N ILE A 37 3.88 7.78 -3.74
CA ILE A 37 4.40 6.57 -3.11
C ILE A 37 5.90 6.54 -3.36
N GLY A 38 6.67 6.35 -2.30
CA GLY A 38 8.09 6.11 -2.35
C GLY A 38 8.45 4.70 -1.93
N ALA A 39 9.60 4.24 -2.43
CA ALA A 39 10.22 2.98 -2.06
C ALA A 39 11.69 3.21 -1.68
N LEU A 40 12.16 2.48 -0.67
CA LEU A 40 13.54 2.44 -0.22
C LEU A 40 14.01 0.99 -0.15
N PHE A 41 15.08 0.66 -0.88
CA PHE A 41 15.69 -0.67 -0.86
C PHE A 41 17.21 -0.53 -0.92
N ASN A 42 17.94 -1.14 0.03
CA ASN A 42 19.41 -1.09 0.08
C ASN A 42 20.01 0.32 -0.04
N GLY A 43 19.38 1.32 0.58
CA GLY A 43 19.81 2.72 0.53
C GLY A 43 19.41 3.48 -0.74
N GLN A 44 18.83 2.79 -1.73
CA GLN A 44 18.32 3.43 -2.93
C GLN A 44 16.87 3.88 -2.73
N LYS A 45 16.62 5.16 -3.01
CA LYS A 45 15.30 5.80 -2.93
C LYS A 45 14.70 6.02 -4.31
N MET A 46 13.43 5.72 -4.46
CA MET A 46 12.61 6.12 -5.60
C MET A 46 11.26 6.66 -5.12
N ALA A 47 10.66 7.54 -5.90
CA ALA A 47 9.31 8.03 -5.67
C ALA A 47 8.55 8.12 -7.00
N LYS A 48 7.25 7.85 -6.94
CA LYS A 48 6.32 8.00 -8.04
C LYS A 48 5.14 8.83 -7.56
N ASN A 49 4.80 9.84 -8.35
CA ASN A 49 3.63 10.68 -8.09
C ASN A 49 2.35 9.94 -8.50
N GLU A 50 1.24 10.47 -8.02
CA GLU A 50 -0.12 9.96 -8.20
C GLU A 50 -0.39 9.49 -9.64
N SER A 51 -0.74 8.21 -9.74
CA SER A 51 -1.20 7.56 -10.98
C SER A 51 -2.44 6.71 -10.72
N TRP A 52 -3.15 7.01 -9.64
CA TRP A 52 -4.34 6.32 -9.15
C TRP A 52 -5.44 7.36 -8.88
N ASP A 53 -6.64 6.88 -8.54
CA ASP A 53 -7.81 7.73 -8.35
C ASP A 53 -8.12 7.95 -6.87
N GLY A 54 -8.05 9.20 -6.41
CA GLY A 54 -8.38 9.63 -5.06
C GLY A 54 -7.24 9.47 -4.04
N SER A 55 -7.45 10.07 -2.85
CA SER A 55 -6.48 10.01 -1.75
C SER A 55 -6.38 8.59 -1.17
N ILE A 56 -5.20 8.22 -0.65
CA ILE A 56 -5.03 6.94 0.04
C ILE A 56 -5.66 7.00 1.44
N ASP A 57 -6.58 6.09 1.70
CA ASP A 57 -7.31 5.97 2.97
C ASP A 57 -6.62 4.98 3.93
N CYS A 58 -6.18 3.83 3.41
CA CYS A 58 -5.40 2.86 4.18
C CYS A 58 -4.44 2.07 3.29
N SER A 59 -3.40 1.49 3.91
CA SER A 59 -2.36 0.75 3.20
C SER A 59 -1.63 -0.25 4.08
N GLN A 60 -1.03 -1.27 3.46
CA GLN A 60 -0.19 -2.25 4.13
C GLN A 60 0.65 -3.04 3.12
N CYS A 61 1.84 -3.46 3.53
CA CYS A 61 2.62 -4.42 2.75
C CYS A 61 2.16 -5.86 3.02
N PHE A 62 1.96 -6.62 1.94
CA PHE A 62 1.79 -8.08 2.00
C PHE A 62 2.74 -8.73 1.01
N GLY A 63 3.53 -9.70 1.46
CA GLY A 63 4.53 -10.37 0.63
C GLY A 63 5.57 -9.39 0.09
N GLY A 64 5.63 -9.26 -1.24
CA GLY A 64 6.56 -8.38 -1.97
C GLY A 64 5.93 -7.09 -2.50
N ALA A 65 4.72 -6.73 -2.07
CA ALA A 65 4.00 -5.58 -2.59
C ALA A 65 3.35 -4.73 -1.49
N PHE A 66 3.16 -3.45 -1.81
CA PHE A 66 2.43 -2.48 -0.99
C PHE A 66 1.01 -2.32 -1.54
N TYR A 67 0.02 -2.71 -0.75
CA TYR A 67 -1.38 -2.57 -1.10
C TYR A 67 -1.95 -1.32 -0.47
N PHE A 68 -2.81 -0.63 -1.19
CA PHE A 68 -3.51 0.53 -0.65
C PHE A 68 -4.91 0.66 -1.23
N LYS A 69 -5.81 1.21 -0.42
CA LYS A 69 -7.19 1.55 -0.79
C LYS A 69 -7.30 3.07 -0.82
N THR A 70 -8.00 3.59 -1.82
CA THR A 70 -8.33 5.01 -1.91
C THR A 70 -9.71 5.32 -1.35
N GLU A 71 -9.97 6.60 -1.10
CA GLU A 71 -11.30 7.10 -0.67
C GLU A 71 -12.42 6.75 -1.66
N THR A 72 -12.08 6.51 -2.94
CA THR A 72 -13.02 6.06 -3.97
C THR A 72 -13.28 4.55 -3.95
N ASN A 73 -12.86 3.85 -2.87
CA ASN A 73 -13.01 2.41 -2.67
C ASN A 73 -12.29 1.54 -3.71
N LYS A 74 -11.28 2.10 -4.39
CA LYS A 74 -10.42 1.36 -5.31
C LYS A 74 -9.20 0.82 -4.57
N ILE A 75 -8.80 -0.40 -4.92
CA ILE A 75 -7.64 -1.09 -4.37
C ILE A 75 -6.57 -1.17 -5.45
N TYR A 76 -5.36 -0.78 -5.07
CA TYR A 76 -4.18 -0.77 -5.90
C TYR A 76 -3.06 -1.55 -5.23
N THR A 77 -2.08 -1.95 -6.03
CA THR A 77 -0.80 -2.46 -5.57
C THR A 77 0.31 -1.56 -6.08
N ALA A 78 1.38 -1.41 -5.28
CA ALA A 78 2.65 -0.87 -5.69
C ALA A 78 3.74 -1.93 -5.51
N THR A 79 4.49 -2.19 -6.57
CA THR A 79 5.67 -3.06 -6.57
C THR A 79 6.89 -2.25 -6.93
N PHE A 80 8.02 -2.54 -6.29
CA PHE A 80 9.28 -1.87 -6.59
C PHE A 80 10.14 -2.82 -7.43
N HIS A 81 10.61 -2.32 -8.57
CA HIS A 81 11.58 -2.99 -9.43
C HIS A 81 12.88 -2.17 -9.39
N PRO A 82 13.70 -2.31 -8.33
CA PRO A 82 14.96 -1.59 -8.23
C PRO A 82 15.87 -1.89 -9.44
N PRO A 83 16.64 -0.90 -9.91
CA PRO A 83 16.65 0.50 -9.49
C PRO A 83 15.63 1.40 -10.21
N LYS A 84 14.74 0.83 -11.04
CA LYS A 84 14.20 1.53 -12.21
C LYS A 84 12.81 2.13 -12.02
N GLU A 85 11.93 1.45 -11.32
CA GLU A 85 10.53 1.89 -11.25
C GLU A 85 9.77 1.41 -10.02
N ILE A 86 8.80 2.22 -9.60
CA ILE A 86 7.65 1.78 -8.81
C ILE A 86 6.51 1.56 -9.80
N ARG A 87 6.06 0.32 -9.96
CA ARG A 87 4.89 -0.01 -10.76
C ARG A 87 3.66 0.05 -9.87
N ILE A 88 2.59 0.66 -10.38
CA ILE A 88 1.32 0.77 -9.68
C ILE A 88 0.28 0.17 -10.60
N ASP A 89 -0.42 -0.85 -10.10
CA ASP A 89 -1.46 -1.55 -10.85
C ASP A 89 -2.78 -1.48 -10.07
N PHE A 90 -3.87 -1.20 -10.78
CA PHE A 90 -5.21 -1.33 -10.24
C PHE A 90 -5.55 -2.81 -10.06
N ILE A 91 -6.07 -3.18 -8.90
CA ILE A 91 -6.46 -4.56 -8.60
C ILE A 91 -7.95 -4.74 -8.81
N ARG A 92 -8.76 -3.97 -8.06
CA ARG A 92 -10.23 -4.04 -8.08
C ARG A 92 -10.85 -2.91 -7.27
N GLU A 93 -12.16 -2.80 -7.33
CA GLU A 93 -12.95 -1.99 -6.39
C GLU A 93 -13.44 -2.86 -5.23
N LEU A 94 -13.81 -2.24 -4.10
CA LEU A 94 -14.57 -2.93 -3.06
C LEU A 94 -15.93 -3.37 -3.61
N GLU A 95 -16.27 -4.62 -3.39
CA GLU A 95 -17.58 -5.16 -3.69
C GLU A 95 -18.61 -4.64 -2.67
N GLU A 96 -19.89 -4.67 -3.06
CA GLU A 96 -20.97 -4.32 -2.15
C GLU A 96 -20.95 -5.18 -0.87
N GLY A 97 -21.05 -4.51 0.28
CA GLY A 97 -20.99 -5.15 1.60
C GLY A 97 -19.58 -5.55 2.06
N GLU A 98 -18.53 -5.30 1.26
CA GLU A 98 -17.15 -5.35 1.75
C GLU A 98 -16.82 -4.11 2.57
N SER A 99 -15.95 -4.28 3.56
CA SER A 99 -15.28 -3.18 4.25
C SER A 99 -13.77 -3.45 4.31
N CYS A 100 -12.97 -2.39 4.32
CA CYS A 100 -11.52 -2.47 4.47
C CYS A 100 -11.12 -1.87 5.81
N SER A 101 -10.28 -2.59 6.56
CA SER A 101 -9.69 -2.10 7.80
C SER A 101 -8.33 -1.41 7.55
N LYS A 102 -7.83 -0.71 8.58
CA LYS A 102 -6.59 0.09 8.53
C LYS A 102 -5.32 -0.67 8.06
N TYR A 103 -5.34 -2.00 8.05
CA TYR A 103 -4.21 -2.85 7.62
C TYR A 103 -4.46 -3.59 6.31
N MET A 104 -5.34 -3.08 5.44
CA MET A 104 -5.73 -3.74 4.18
C MET A 104 -6.26 -5.17 4.36
N LEU A 105 -6.86 -5.44 5.52
CA LEU A 105 -7.70 -6.63 5.72
C LEU A 105 -9.13 -6.28 5.34
N LEU A 106 -9.66 -7.03 4.38
CA LEU A 106 -11.01 -6.95 3.89
C LEU A 106 -11.92 -7.86 4.69
N ARG A 107 -13.18 -7.46 4.82
CA ARG A 107 -14.20 -8.21 5.52
C ARG A 107 -15.50 -8.20 4.74
N LYS A 108 -16.16 -9.35 4.67
CA LYS A 108 -17.48 -9.50 4.03
C LYS A 108 -18.33 -10.53 4.78
N LYS A 109 -19.64 -10.30 4.85
CA LYS A 109 -20.59 -11.34 5.29
C LYS A 109 -20.93 -12.27 4.13
N MET A 110 -20.68 -13.56 4.29
CA MET A 110 -20.99 -14.61 3.32
C MET A 110 -21.71 -15.75 4.04
N ASN A 111 -22.91 -16.12 3.58
CA ASN A 111 -23.73 -17.19 4.16
C ASN A 111 -23.91 -17.07 5.70
N GLY A 112 -24.11 -15.85 6.19
CA GLY A 112 -24.28 -15.57 7.62
C GLY A 112 -22.99 -15.56 8.45
N LYS A 113 -21.82 -15.80 7.85
CA LYS A 113 -20.50 -15.75 8.50
C LYS A 113 -19.72 -14.52 8.04
N GLU A 114 -18.91 -13.95 8.93
CA GLU A 114 -17.93 -12.93 8.54
C GLU A 114 -16.64 -13.63 8.09
N VAL A 115 -16.17 -13.28 6.89
CA VAL A 115 -14.91 -13.75 6.33
C VAL A 115 -13.94 -12.58 6.29
N ILE A 116 -12.71 -12.81 6.72
CA ILE A 116 -11.62 -11.81 6.72
C ILE A 116 -10.49 -12.32 5.84
N TYR A 117 -10.01 -11.49 4.91
CA TYR A 117 -8.99 -11.86 3.92
C TYR A 117 -8.14 -10.65 3.55
N ARG A 118 -6.99 -10.88 2.92
CA ARG A 118 -6.08 -9.83 2.47
C ARG A 118 -6.47 -9.34 1.08
N ALA A 119 -5.98 -8.16 0.72
CA ALA A 119 -6.19 -7.58 -0.62
C ALA A 119 -5.64 -8.44 -1.77
N CYS A 120 -4.68 -9.32 -1.48
CA CYS A 120 -4.11 -10.27 -2.44
C CYS A 120 -4.84 -11.62 -2.50
N ASP A 121 -5.76 -11.88 -1.57
CA ASP A 121 -6.50 -13.13 -1.53
C ASP A 121 -7.73 -13.02 -2.45
N ASP A 122 -8.07 -14.10 -3.14
CA ASP A 122 -9.29 -14.17 -3.94
C ASP A 122 -10.50 -14.42 -3.02
N PRO A 123 -11.45 -13.48 -2.90
CA PRO A 123 -12.61 -13.65 -2.03
C PRO A 123 -13.52 -14.81 -2.44
N LYS A 124 -13.41 -15.34 -3.66
CA LYS A 124 -14.24 -16.44 -4.17
C LYS A 124 -13.65 -17.82 -3.96
N ASN A 125 -12.35 -17.90 -3.67
CA ASN A 125 -11.61 -19.15 -3.52
C ASN A 125 -11.05 -19.34 -2.09
N GLY A 126 -11.53 -18.54 -1.14
CA GLY A 126 -11.19 -18.60 0.29
C GLY A 126 -12.19 -19.42 1.10
#